data_AF-A0A2Z6MXU8-F1
#
_entry.id   AF-A0A2Z6MXU8-F1
#
_cell.length_a   1.000
_cell.length_b   1.000
_cell.length_c   1.000
_cell.angle_alpha   90.00
_cell.angle_beta   90.00
_cell.angle_gamma   90.00
#
_symmetry.space_group_name_H-M   'P 1'
#
loop_
_entity.id
_entity.type
_entity.pdbx_description
1 polymer ?
#
loop_
_entity_poly.entity_id
_entity_poly.type
_entity_poly.pdbx_seq_one_letter_code
_entity_poly.pdbx_strand_id
1 'polypeptide(L)'
;MSDDERDEKELDLSSPDVVTKYKSAAEIVNKALQQTAKLYKNVKKKIERGVAFPTCICVNNTVCHFSPLASDETVFEEGDIVKIDLACHIDGFIAAVAHTHVLQEGPITGRAADVIAAANTAAEVALRLVKPGKKNQDVTDAIQKVAAAYDCRIVEGVLSHQMKQFVIDANKVVLSVSNPDTRVDDAEFEENEVYAIDIVASTGEGKVVELYLYVCKIQNITQFLKNNVKFLSFAA
;
A
#
# COMPACT_ATOMS: atom_id res chain seq x y z
N MET A 1 -43.10 -8.98 -27.00
CA MET A 1 -41.80 -9.18 -26.36
C MET A 1 -41.57 -7.93 -25.54
N SER A 2 -41.94 -7.98 -24.27
CA SER A 2 -41.67 -6.92 -23.30
C SER A 2 -40.30 -7.23 -22.72
N ASP A 3 -39.33 -6.39 -23.03
CA ASP A 3 -38.01 -6.45 -22.41
C ASP A 3 -38.18 -5.99 -20.96
N ASP A 4 -37.99 -6.92 -20.01
CA ASP A 4 -37.91 -6.63 -18.58
C ASP A 4 -36.62 -5.82 -18.34
N GLU A 5 -36.73 -4.49 -18.37
CA GLU A 5 -35.76 -3.59 -17.75
C GLU A 5 -35.73 -3.87 -16.25
N ARG A 6 -34.80 -4.72 -15.81
CA ARG A 6 -34.46 -4.82 -14.40
C ARG A 6 -33.74 -3.53 -14.04
N ASP A 7 -34.44 -2.64 -13.35
CA ASP A 7 -33.85 -1.53 -12.59
C ASP A 7 -32.78 -2.13 -11.66
N GLU A 8 -31.51 -2.07 -12.07
CA GLU A 8 -30.38 -2.33 -11.19
C GLU A 8 -30.34 -1.19 -10.19
N LYS A 9 -30.97 -1.38 -9.02
CA LYS A 9 -30.72 -0.52 -7.86
C LYS A 9 -29.23 -0.59 -7.55
N GLU A 10 -28.54 0.51 -7.78
CA GLU A 10 -27.15 0.74 -7.39
C GLU A 10 -27.04 0.51 -5.87
N LEU A 11 -26.05 -0.30 -5.47
CA LEU A 11 -25.90 -0.77 -4.10
C LEU A 11 -24.70 -0.06 -3.47
N ASP A 12 -25.01 0.98 -2.69
CA ASP A 12 -24.06 1.80 -1.96
C ASP A 12 -23.69 1.23 -0.57
N LEU A 13 -22.72 1.86 0.10
CA LEU A 13 -22.27 1.46 1.44
C LEU A 13 -23.21 1.85 2.59
N SER A 14 -24.29 2.59 2.33
CA SER A 14 -25.35 2.82 3.32
C SER A 14 -26.14 1.53 3.59
N SER A 15 -26.10 0.59 2.65
CA SER A 15 -26.63 -0.75 2.82
C SER A 15 -25.71 -1.62 3.68
N PRO A 16 -26.20 -2.18 4.81
CA PRO A 16 -25.46 -3.18 5.58
C PRO A 16 -24.98 -4.37 4.74
N ASP A 17 -25.68 -4.67 3.63
CA ASP A 17 -25.32 -5.71 2.68
C ASP A 17 -24.02 -5.38 1.93
N VAL A 18 -23.77 -4.12 1.59
CA VAL A 18 -22.56 -3.69 0.87
C VAL A 18 -21.35 -3.60 1.78
N VAL A 19 -21.52 -3.13 3.02
CA VAL A 19 -20.47 -3.23 4.05
C VAL A 19 -20.12 -4.69 4.30
N THR A 20 -21.13 -5.57 4.35
CA THR A 20 -20.91 -7.02 4.48
C THR A 20 -20.19 -7.59 3.26
N LYS A 21 -20.46 -7.10 2.04
CA LYS A 21 -19.72 -7.49 0.83
C LYS A 21 -18.26 -7.06 0.88
N TYR A 22 -17.92 -5.87 1.35
CA TYR A 22 -16.52 -5.43 1.52
C TYR A 22 -15.80 -6.20 2.63
N LYS A 23 -16.45 -6.45 3.77
CA LYS A 23 -15.90 -7.32 4.83
C LYS A 23 -15.68 -8.74 4.31
N SER A 24 -16.63 -9.25 3.52
CA SER A 24 -16.50 -10.54 2.84
C SER A 24 -15.40 -10.52 1.79
N ALA A 25 -15.18 -9.42 1.06
CA ALA A 25 -14.08 -9.27 0.12
C ALA A 25 -12.73 -9.26 0.83
N ALA A 26 -12.59 -8.56 1.96
CA ALA A 26 -11.40 -8.61 2.81
C ALA A 26 -11.16 -10.03 3.36
N GLU A 27 -12.21 -10.73 3.79
CA GLU A 27 -12.11 -12.14 4.14
C GLU A 27 -11.72 -13.03 2.95
N ILE A 28 -12.26 -12.79 1.76
CA ILE A 28 -11.93 -13.51 0.53
C ILE A 28 -10.48 -13.25 0.17
N VAL A 29 -9.98 -12.04 0.31
CA VAL A 29 -8.59 -11.68 0.08
C VAL A 29 -7.70 -12.36 1.12
N ASN A 30 -8.05 -12.32 2.40
CA ASN A 30 -7.32 -13.05 3.45
C ASN A 30 -7.34 -14.56 3.21
N LYS A 31 -8.47 -15.12 2.77
CA LYS A 31 -8.60 -16.52 2.35
C LYS A 31 -7.81 -16.77 1.07
N ALA A 32 -7.76 -15.85 0.12
CA ALA A 32 -7.00 -15.95 -1.13
C ALA A 32 -5.51 -15.92 -0.84
N LEU A 33 -5.05 -15.05 0.06
CA LEU A 33 -3.71 -15.04 0.65
C LEU A 33 -3.40 -16.40 1.28
N GLN A 34 -4.32 -17.01 2.03
CA GLN A 34 -4.16 -18.39 2.52
C GLN A 34 -4.19 -19.44 1.39
N GLN A 35 -4.97 -19.24 0.31
CA GLN A 35 -5.03 -20.14 -0.84
C GLN A 35 -3.82 -19.97 -1.78
N THR A 36 -3.06 -18.87 -1.73
CA THR A 36 -1.77 -18.76 -2.45
C THR A 36 -0.84 -19.90 -2.05
N ALA A 37 -1.01 -20.43 -0.84
CA ALA A 37 -0.41 -21.67 -0.37
C ALA A 37 -0.82 -22.95 -1.13
N LYS A 38 -1.58 -22.86 -2.22
CA LYS A 38 -1.94 -24.00 -3.06
C LYS A 38 -1.61 -23.78 -4.54
N LEU A 39 -1.31 -22.53 -4.94
CA LEU A 39 -1.11 -22.15 -6.34
C LEU A 39 0.24 -22.59 -6.87
N TYR A 40 1.31 -22.43 -6.08
CA TYR A 40 2.63 -22.97 -6.43
C TYR A 40 2.84 -24.34 -5.80
N LYS A 41 2.84 -25.40 -6.61
CA LYS A 41 3.11 -26.79 -6.19
C LYS A 41 4.40 -27.27 -6.82
N ASN A 42 5.53 -27.05 -6.15
CA ASN A 42 6.73 -27.79 -6.47
C ASN A 42 6.74 -29.09 -5.64
N VAL A 43 6.60 -30.23 -6.30
CA VAL A 43 6.40 -31.55 -5.66
C VAL A 43 7.64 -32.01 -4.88
N LYS A 44 8.81 -31.38 -5.11
CA LYS A 44 10.10 -31.84 -4.56
C LYS A 44 10.58 -31.09 -3.30
N LYS A 45 10.01 -29.93 -2.95
CA LYS A 45 10.49 -29.11 -1.82
C LYS A 45 9.32 -28.48 -1.07
N LYS A 46 9.39 -28.46 0.27
CA LYS A 46 8.46 -27.68 1.09
C LYS A 46 8.80 -26.20 0.90
N ILE A 47 7.86 -25.42 0.38
CA ILE A 47 8.03 -24.01 0.06
C ILE A 47 7.21 -23.16 1.02
N GLU A 48 7.85 -22.14 1.58
CA GLU A 48 7.21 -21.17 2.47
C GLU A 48 6.36 -20.19 1.66
N ARG A 49 5.22 -19.75 2.22
CA ARG A 49 4.25 -18.89 1.53
C ARG A 49 3.22 -18.37 2.50
N GLY A 50 2.64 -17.23 2.19
CA GLY A 50 1.60 -16.61 3.00
C GLY A 50 1.60 -15.10 2.89
N VAL A 51 1.29 -14.46 4.01
CA VAL A 51 1.19 -13.00 4.14
C VAL A 51 2.59 -12.41 4.28
N ALA A 52 2.94 -11.48 3.40
CA ALA A 52 4.18 -10.70 3.48
C ALA A 52 3.97 -9.33 4.13
N PHE A 53 2.79 -8.74 3.93
CA PHE A 53 2.33 -7.52 4.58
C PHE A 53 0.84 -7.68 4.90
N PRO A 54 0.40 -7.42 6.15
CA PRO A 54 -0.99 -7.63 6.54
C PRO A 54 -1.92 -6.70 5.76
N THR A 55 -3.16 -7.13 5.58
CA THR A 55 -4.20 -6.29 4.99
C THR A 55 -4.44 -5.06 5.85
N CYS A 56 -4.14 -3.88 5.31
CA CYS A 56 -4.37 -2.59 5.93
C CYS A 56 -5.49 -1.86 5.19
N ILE A 57 -6.35 -1.16 5.93
CA ILE A 57 -7.45 -0.37 5.38
C ILE A 57 -7.43 1.03 6.00
N CYS A 58 -6.88 2.00 5.29
CA CYS A 58 -6.69 3.36 5.79
C CYS A 58 -7.75 4.31 5.23
N VAL A 59 -8.47 5.00 6.11
CA VAL A 59 -9.58 5.90 5.72
C VAL A 59 -9.12 7.36 5.77
N ASN A 60 -9.50 8.15 4.76
CA ASN A 60 -9.28 9.60 4.68
C ASN A 60 -7.83 10.02 4.99
N ASN A 61 -7.60 10.71 6.10
CA ASN A 61 -6.30 11.25 6.50
C ASN A 61 -5.34 10.22 7.11
N THR A 62 -5.79 8.99 7.37
CA THR A 62 -4.90 7.91 7.77
C THR A 62 -4.03 7.51 6.60
N VAL A 63 -2.72 7.69 6.72
CA VAL A 63 -1.78 7.55 5.60
C VAL A 63 -1.58 6.08 5.22
N CYS A 64 -1.16 5.25 6.18
CA CYS A 64 -0.81 3.85 5.93
C CYS A 64 -0.95 3.00 7.21
N HIS A 65 -0.77 1.68 7.07
CA HIS A 65 -0.53 0.71 8.15
C HIS A 65 -1.65 0.57 9.21
N PHE A 66 -2.89 0.93 8.88
CA PHE A 66 -4.03 0.68 9.76
C PHE A 66 -4.58 -0.73 9.55
N SER A 67 -4.24 -1.64 10.47
CA SER A 67 -4.75 -3.01 10.52
C SER A 67 -5.52 -3.20 11.82
N PRO A 68 -6.83 -2.90 11.84
CA PRO A 68 -7.60 -2.81 13.08
C PRO A 68 -7.65 -4.15 13.83
N LEU A 69 -7.72 -4.06 15.16
CA LEU A 69 -7.97 -5.21 16.02
C LEU A 69 -9.45 -5.62 15.95
N ALA A 70 -9.79 -6.83 16.39
CA ALA A 70 -11.17 -7.31 16.41
C ALA A 70 -12.12 -6.46 17.28
N SER A 71 -11.57 -5.62 18.18
CA SER A 71 -12.31 -4.67 19.02
C SER A 71 -12.55 -3.31 18.36
N ASP A 72 -12.06 -3.11 17.14
CA ASP A 72 -12.25 -1.85 16.41
C ASP A 72 -13.69 -1.79 15.85
N GLU A 73 -14.40 -0.72 16.20
CA GLU A 73 -15.80 -0.51 15.82
C GLU A 73 -15.95 0.54 14.71
N THR A 74 -14.85 0.96 14.07
CA THR A 74 -14.88 1.96 12.99
C THR A 74 -15.78 1.48 11.84
N VAL A 75 -16.70 2.35 11.42
CA VAL A 75 -17.63 2.11 10.31
C VAL A 75 -17.28 3.08 9.20
N PHE A 76 -17.38 2.61 7.95
CA PHE A 76 -17.18 3.45 6.79
C PHE A 76 -18.39 4.35 6.53
N GLU A 77 -18.12 5.53 6.00
CA GLU A 77 -19.11 6.51 5.61
C GLU A 77 -19.11 6.73 4.09
N GLU A 78 -20.24 7.19 3.55
CA GLU A 78 -20.31 7.59 2.15
C GLU A 78 -19.37 8.77 1.88
N GLY A 79 -18.64 8.70 0.78
CA GLY A 79 -17.61 9.68 0.41
C GLY A 79 -16.23 9.44 1.02
N ASP A 80 -16.07 8.44 1.88
CA ASP A 80 -14.76 8.08 2.42
C ASP A 80 -13.75 7.70 1.33
N ILE A 81 -12.51 8.16 1.48
CA ILE A 81 -11.39 7.71 0.65
C ILE A 81 -10.70 6.56 1.38
N VAL A 82 -10.88 5.35 0.88
CA VAL A 82 -10.35 4.11 1.47
C VAL A 82 -9.13 3.63 0.70
N LYS A 83 -8.04 3.41 1.41
CA LYS A 83 -6.77 2.90 0.89
C LYS A 83 -6.60 1.48 1.41
N ILE A 84 -6.49 0.51 0.52
CA ILE A 84 -6.34 -0.91 0.84
C ILE A 84 -4.94 -1.33 0.41
N ASP A 85 -4.15 -1.86 1.34
CA ASP A 85 -2.80 -2.36 1.08
C ASP A 85 -2.63 -3.77 1.65
N LEU A 86 -1.95 -4.65 0.91
CA LEU A 86 -1.64 -6.00 1.31
C LEU A 86 -0.49 -6.57 0.49
N ALA A 87 0.23 -7.54 1.05
CA ALA A 87 1.25 -8.28 0.31
C ALA A 87 1.24 -9.77 0.62
N CYS A 88 1.63 -10.56 -0.38
CA CYS A 88 1.84 -11.99 -0.26
C CYS A 88 3.27 -12.37 -0.66
N HIS A 89 3.72 -13.56 -0.26
CA HIS A 89 4.96 -14.13 -0.76
C HIS A 89 4.84 -15.61 -1.09
N ILE A 90 5.69 -16.05 -2.02
CA ILE A 90 5.96 -17.46 -2.32
C ILE A 90 7.47 -17.65 -2.30
N ASP A 91 7.96 -18.56 -1.48
CA ASP A 91 9.38 -18.81 -1.22
C ASP A 91 10.17 -17.54 -0.85
N GLY A 92 9.50 -16.59 -0.19
CA GLY A 92 10.09 -15.30 0.18
C GLY A 92 10.11 -14.25 -0.94
N PHE A 93 9.67 -14.58 -2.16
CA PHE A 93 9.47 -13.58 -3.22
C PHE A 93 8.14 -12.89 -3.02
N ILE A 94 8.16 -11.56 -2.89
CA ILE A 94 7.04 -10.75 -2.39
C ILE A 94 6.34 -10.04 -3.55
N ALA A 95 5.02 -9.95 -3.47
CA ALA A 95 4.19 -9.07 -4.28
C ALA A 95 3.30 -8.23 -3.34
N ALA A 96 3.48 -6.92 -3.37
CA ALA A 96 2.71 -5.93 -2.62
C ALA A 96 1.81 -5.13 -3.56
N VAL A 97 0.62 -4.75 -3.10
CA VAL A 97 -0.31 -3.93 -3.86
C VAL A 97 -1.12 -3.05 -2.93
N ALA A 98 -1.20 -1.78 -3.30
CA ALA A 98 -2.09 -0.81 -2.68
C ALA A 98 -3.06 -0.23 -3.71
N HIS A 99 -4.27 0.09 -3.28
CA HIS A 99 -5.28 0.74 -4.10
C HIS A 99 -6.10 1.74 -3.28
N THR A 100 -6.44 2.87 -3.90
CA THR A 100 -7.31 3.89 -3.31
C THR A 100 -8.65 3.88 -4.02
N HIS A 101 -9.73 3.76 -3.25
CA HIS A 101 -11.11 3.78 -3.71
C HIS A 101 -11.90 4.83 -2.93
N VAL A 102 -12.91 5.44 -3.53
CA VAL A 102 -13.81 6.37 -2.85
C VAL A 102 -15.18 5.72 -2.73
N LEU A 103 -15.74 5.79 -1.52
CA LEU A 103 -16.99 5.14 -1.15
C LEU A 103 -18.19 5.95 -1.61
N GLN A 104 -18.29 6.21 -2.90
CA GLN A 104 -19.38 6.97 -3.51
C GLN A 104 -19.74 6.40 -4.87
N GLU A 105 -20.96 6.69 -5.31
CA GLU A 105 -21.41 6.43 -6.67
C GLU A 105 -21.12 7.63 -7.58
N GLY A 106 -20.93 7.36 -8.86
CA GLY A 106 -20.65 8.39 -9.86
C GLY A 106 -19.25 9.03 -9.78
N PRO A 107 -19.02 10.10 -10.56
CA PRO A 107 -17.71 10.71 -10.69
C PRO A 107 -17.27 11.45 -9.41
N ILE A 108 -16.04 11.21 -9.00
CA ILE A 108 -15.39 11.95 -7.92
C ILE A 108 -14.97 13.32 -8.45
N THR A 109 -15.20 14.38 -7.66
CA THR A 109 -14.84 15.76 -8.05
C THR A 109 -14.10 16.48 -6.93
N GLY A 110 -13.54 17.66 -7.23
CA GLY A 110 -12.83 18.50 -6.27
C GLY A 110 -11.53 17.90 -5.76
N ARG A 111 -11.14 18.27 -4.54
CA ARG A 111 -9.81 17.94 -3.98
C ARG A 111 -9.55 16.43 -3.83
N ALA A 112 -10.60 15.63 -3.63
CA ALA A 112 -10.49 14.17 -3.61
C ALA A 112 -10.09 13.62 -4.99
N ALA A 113 -10.71 14.13 -6.06
CA ALA A 113 -10.35 13.76 -7.42
C ALA A 113 -8.92 14.21 -7.75
N ASP A 114 -8.55 15.43 -7.36
CA ASP A 114 -7.21 15.98 -7.62
C ASP A 114 -6.11 15.10 -7.02
N VAL A 115 -6.23 14.72 -5.73
CA VAL A 115 -5.19 13.94 -5.05
C VAL A 115 -5.12 12.50 -5.56
N ILE A 116 -6.25 11.90 -5.92
CA ILE A 116 -6.29 10.54 -6.50
C ILE A 116 -5.66 10.57 -7.90
N ALA A 117 -6.00 11.56 -8.72
CA ALA A 117 -5.41 11.75 -10.04
C ALA A 117 -3.91 12.04 -9.95
N ALA A 118 -3.48 12.85 -8.97
CA ALA A 118 -2.07 13.13 -8.69
C ALA A 118 -1.30 11.85 -8.35
N ALA A 119 -1.81 11.04 -7.40
CA ALA A 119 -1.17 9.79 -6.99
C ALA A 119 -1.10 8.80 -8.16
N ASN A 120 -2.20 8.61 -8.90
CA ASN A 120 -2.24 7.69 -10.05
C ASN A 120 -1.27 8.13 -11.16
N THR A 121 -1.26 9.43 -11.50
CA THR A 121 -0.35 9.98 -12.52
C THR A 121 1.11 9.87 -12.07
N ALA A 122 1.40 10.09 -10.79
CA ALA A 122 2.73 9.94 -10.23
C ALA A 122 3.19 8.47 -10.26
N ALA A 123 2.31 7.53 -9.92
CA ALA A 123 2.59 6.09 -10.03
C ALA A 123 2.88 5.68 -11.49
N GLU A 124 2.10 6.20 -12.43
CA GLU A 124 2.31 6.02 -13.86
C GLU A 124 3.66 6.57 -14.35
N VAL A 125 4.06 7.75 -13.88
CA VAL A 125 5.36 8.34 -14.21
C VAL A 125 6.49 7.53 -13.58
N ALA A 126 6.36 7.14 -12.32
CA ALA A 126 7.33 6.29 -11.64
C ALA A 126 7.53 4.96 -12.38
N LEU A 127 6.46 4.30 -12.81
CA LEU A 127 6.50 3.06 -13.59
C LEU A 127 7.33 3.21 -14.88
N ARG A 128 7.33 4.39 -15.51
CA ARG A 128 8.09 4.66 -16.74
C ARG A 128 9.56 5.02 -16.48
N LEU A 129 9.87 5.47 -15.26
CA LEU A 129 11.21 5.92 -14.85
C LEU A 129 12.00 4.81 -14.14
N VAL A 130 11.34 3.89 -13.46
CA VAL A 130 11.96 2.73 -12.80
C VAL A 130 12.37 1.71 -13.86
N LYS A 131 13.55 1.94 -14.46
CA LYS A 131 14.15 1.08 -15.48
C LYS A 131 15.67 1.19 -15.45
N PRO A 132 16.39 0.17 -15.97
CA PRO A 132 17.85 0.16 -15.97
C PRO A 132 18.46 1.45 -16.53
N GLY A 133 19.49 1.98 -15.85
CA GLY A 133 20.19 3.21 -16.26
C GLY A 133 19.57 4.52 -15.75
N LYS A 134 18.45 4.46 -15.01
CA LYS A 134 17.82 5.63 -14.38
C LYS A 134 18.15 5.70 -12.90
N LYS A 135 18.15 6.92 -12.34
CA LYS A 135 18.45 7.14 -10.93
C LYS A 135 17.17 7.18 -10.09
N ASN A 136 17.28 6.77 -8.83
CA ASN A 136 16.19 6.91 -7.86
C ASN A 136 15.72 8.37 -7.72
N GLN A 137 16.65 9.33 -7.70
CA GLN A 137 16.33 10.76 -7.65
C GLN A 137 15.48 11.24 -8.84
N ASP A 138 15.64 10.65 -10.04
CA ASP A 138 14.83 11.02 -11.20
C ASP A 138 13.33 10.76 -10.93
N VAL A 139 13.03 9.68 -10.20
CA VAL A 139 11.67 9.32 -9.79
C VAL A 139 11.17 10.30 -8.74
N THR A 140 11.96 10.54 -7.69
CA THR A 140 11.66 11.49 -6.60
C THR A 140 11.29 12.87 -7.14
N ASP A 141 12.07 13.41 -8.07
CA ASP A 141 11.82 14.72 -8.67
C ASP A 141 10.57 14.74 -9.55
N ALA A 142 10.31 13.65 -10.27
CA ALA A 142 9.19 13.58 -11.20
C ALA A 142 7.85 13.48 -10.45
N ILE A 143 7.73 12.64 -9.43
CA ILE A 143 6.48 12.47 -8.68
C ILE A 143 6.09 13.74 -7.93
N GLN A 144 7.07 14.50 -7.42
CA GLN A 144 6.81 15.80 -6.77
C GLN A 144 6.27 16.84 -7.76
N LYS A 145 6.84 16.90 -8.98
CA LYS A 145 6.33 17.78 -10.05
C LYS A 145 4.91 17.42 -10.47
N VAL A 146 4.61 16.13 -10.55
CA VAL A 146 3.25 15.66 -10.83
C VAL A 146 2.30 16.11 -9.72
N ALA A 147 2.60 15.82 -8.46
CA ALA A 147 1.73 16.21 -7.35
C ALA A 147 1.47 17.72 -7.31
N ALA A 148 2.51 18.53 -7.54
CA ALA A 148 2.40 19.98 -7.58
C ALA A 148 1.48 20.48 -8.70
N ALA A 149 1.40 19.77 -9.84
CA ALA A 149 0.50 20.14 -10.95
C ALA A 149 -0.99 19.96 -10.61
N TYR A 150 -1.31 19.20 -9.57
CA TYR A 150 -2.66 19.00 -9.03
C TYR A 150 -2.88 19.78 -7.71
N ASP A 151 -2.02 20.74 -7.40
CA ASP A 151 -1.97 21.45 -6.11
C ASP A 151 -1.89 20.50 -4.90
N CYS A 152 -1.27 19.33 -5.08
CA CYS A 152 -1.08 18.31 -4.05
C CYS A 152 0.40 18.21 -3.67
N ARG A 153 0.68 17.51 -2.58
CA ARG A 153 2.05 17.23 -2.13
C ARG A 153 2.26 15.74 -1.96
N ILE A 154 3.45 15.26 -2.30
CA ILE A 154 3.87 13.90 -1.94
C ILE A 154 4.14 13.89 -0.43
N VAL A 155 3.78 12.78 0.22
CA VAL A 155 3.96 12.62 1.66
C VAL A 155 5.43 12.35 1.99
N GLU A 156 5.94 13.05 3.00
CA GLU A 156 7.30 12.91 3.50
C GLU A 156 7.48 11.56 4.23
N GLY A 157 8.69 11.01 4.17
CA GLY A 157 9.05 9.77 4.88
C GLY A 157 8.68 8.47 4.16
N VAL A 158 7.90 8.51 3.08
CA VAL A 158 7.54 7.31 2.31
C VAL A 158 8.72 6.82 1.46
N LEU A 159 9.02 5.53 1.56
CA LEU A 159 10.11 4.86 0.84
C LEU A 159 9.57 3.76 -0.07
N SER A 160 9.96 3.79 -1.34
CA SER A 160 9.78 2.65 -2.25
C SER A 160 11.01 1.77 -2.21
N HIS A 161 10.85 0.49 -1.89
CA HIS A 161 11.97 -0.42 -1.62
C HIS A 161 12.26 -1.37 -2.77
N GLN A 162 13.54 -1.65 -3.00
CA GLN A 162 13.94 -2.88 -3.68
C GLN A 162 13.49 -4.08 -2.84
N MET A 163 12.91 -5.08 -3.50
CA MET A 163 12.56 -6.36 -2.89
C MET A 163 13.55 -7.45 -3.29
N LYS A 164 13.89 -8.31 -2.34
CA LYS A 164 14.68 -9.54 -2.57
C LYS A 164 13.97 -10.71 -1.89
N GLN A 165 14.47 -11.92 -2.12
CA GLN A 165 13.93 -13.11 -1.45
C GLN A 165 14.03 -12.93 0.08
N PHE A 166 12.89 -12.99 0.77
CA PHE A 166 12.70 -12.77 2.22
C PHE A 166 13.02 -11.35 2.71
N VAL A 167 13.18 -10.37 1.81
CA VAL A 167 13.51 -8.98 2.15
C VAL A 167 12.55 -8.05 1.43
N ILE A 168 11.59 -7.48 2.16
CA ILE A 168 10.61 -6.51 1.65
C ILE A 168 11.18 -5.08 1.54
N ASP A 169 12.23 -4.79 2.32
CA ASP A 169 12.76 -3.46 2.62
C ASP A 169 14.28 -3.41 2.39
N ALA A 170 14.75 -3.81 1.20
CA ALA A 170 16.19 -3.74 0.94
C ALA A 170 16.68 -2.27 0.87
N ASN A 171 17.99 -2.09 1.07
CA ASN A 171 18.61 -0.77 1.24
C ASN A 171 18.55 0.14 0.01
N LYS A 172 18.35 -0.42 -1.19
CA LYS A 172 18.22 0.36 -2.43
C LYS A 172 16.79 0.87 -2.52
N VAL A 173 16.60 2.17 -2.32
CA VAL A 173 15.28 2.79 -2.15
C VAL A 173 15.11 4.02 -3.03
N VAL A 174 13.85 4.35 -3.31
CA VAL A 174 13.43 5.66 -3.82
C VAL A 174 12.75 6.40 -2.67
N LEU A 175 13.30 7.55 -2.32
CA LEU A 175 12.70 8.46 -1.34
C LEU A 175 11.61 9.28 -2.01
N SER A 176 10.43 9.38 -1.42
CA SER A 176 9.29 10.08 -2.05
C SER A 176 9.47 11.61 -2.04
N VAL A 177 10.05 12.15 -0.96
CA VAL A 177 10.37 13.57 -0.81
C VAL A 177 11.74 13.71 -0.15
N SER A 178 12.63 14.46 -0.78
CA SER A 178 13.93 14.81 -0.20
C SER A 178 13.75 15.89 0.87
N ASN A 179 14.17 15.60 2.11
CA ASN A 179 14.25 16.60 3.18
C ASN A 179 15.64 16.56 3.86
N PRO A 180 16.05 17.60 4.61
CA PRO A 180 17.39 17.66 5.21
C PRO A 180 17.68 16.51 6.19
N ASP A 181 16.63 16.00 6.84
CA ASP A 181 16.70 15.01 7.92
C ASP A 181 16.75 13.57 7.41
N THR A 182 16.24 13.32 6.20
CA THR A 182 16.14 12.00 5.58
C THR A 182 16.99 11.96 4.33
N ARG A 183 18.07 11.18 4.36
CA ARG A 183 18.94 10.95 3.21
C ARG A 183 18.95 9.49 2.85
N VAL A 184 18.86 9.23 1.55
CA VAL A 184 19.05 7.91 0.96
C VAL A 184 20.22 7.98 0.00
N ASP A 185 20.92 6.85 -0.18
CA ASP A 185 22.04 6.79 -1.11
C ASP A 185 21.55 6.95 -2.56
N ASP A 186 22.36 7.61 -3.36
CA ASP A 186 22.14 7.67 -4.80
C ASP A 186 22.24 6.26 -5.37
N ALA A 187 21.21 5.86 -6.11
CA ALA A 187 21.12 4.53 -6.68
C ALA A 187 20.68 4.59 -8.14
N GLU A 188 21.29 3.76 -8.97
CA GLU A 188 20.89 3.55 -10.36
C GLU A 188 20.18 2.22 -10.47
N PHE A 189 19.00 2.17 -11.12
CA PHE A 189 18.27 0.92 -11.33
C PHE A 189 19.05 -0.01 -12.27
N GLU A 190 19.02 -1.31 -11.98
CA GLU A 190 19.72 -2.35 -12.75
C GLU A 190 18.73 -3.39 -13.31
N GLU A 191 19.17 -4.16 -14.30
CA GLU A 191 18.39 -5.30 -14.81
C GLU A 191 18.20 -6.36 -13.71
N ASN A 192 17.06 -7.06 -13.75
CA ASN A 192 16.71 -8.15 -12.82
C ASN A 192 16.47 -7.70 -11.36
N GLU A 193 16.24 -6.41 -11.14
CA GLU A 193 15.78 -5.89 -9.86
C GLU A 193 14.25 -5.86 -9.77
N VAL A 194 13.72 -6.00 -8.56
CA VAL A 194 12.29 -5.90 -8.27
C VAL A 194 12.09 -4.79 -7.24
N TYR A 195 11.10 -3.94 -7.45
CA TYR A 195 10.78 -2.83 -6.54
C TYR A 195 9.30 -2.85 -6.19
N ALA A 196 8.98 -2.52 -4.94
CA ALA A 196 7.67 -2.07 -4.52
C ALA A 196 7.67 -0.54 -4.59
N ILE A 197 6.98 0.01 -5.60
CA ILE A 197 6.81 1.45 -5.76
C ILE A 197 5.56 1.87 -5.02
N ASP A 198 5.73 2.72 -4.02
CA ASP A 198 4.66 3.24 -3.19
C ASP A 198 4.56 4.76 -3.34
N ILE A 199 3.35 5.23 -3.66
CA ILE A 199 3.08 6.63 -3.99
C ILE A 199 1.93 7.10 -3.09
N VAL A 200 2.28 8.01 -2.19
CA VAL A 200 1.33 8.61 -1.27
C VAL A 200 1.30 10.11 -1.50
N ALA A 201 0.12 10.63 -1.84
CA ALA A 201 -0.13 12.06 -2.02
C ALA A 201 -1.11 12.58 -0.97
N SER A 202 -0.99 13.87 -0.67
CA SER A 202 -1.82 14.59 0.29
C SER A 202 -2.34 15.88 -0.34
N THR A 203 -3.58 16.23 0.00
CA THR A 203 -4.15 17.56 -0.25
C THR A 203 -3.62 18.62 0.73
N GLY A 204 -2.98 18.19 1.83
CA GLY A 204 -2.40 19.05 2.87
C GLY A 204 -0.90 19.30 2.69
N GLU A 205 -0.19 19.48 3.81
CA GLU A 205 1.23 19.86 3.77
C GLU A 205 2.20 18.73 3.40
N GLY A 206 1.75 17.47 3.41
CA GLY A 206 2.59 16.29 3.17
C GLY A 206 3.37 15.80 4.40
N LYS A 207 3.16 16.40 5.57
CA LYS A 207 3.80 15.99 6.83
C LYS A 207 2.94 14.97 7.58
N VAL A 208 3.58 13.92 8.08
CA VAL A 208 2.93 12.85 8.83
C VAL A 208 3.11 13.01 10.33
N VAL A 209 2.12 12.55 11.10
CA VAL A 209 2.18 12.42 12.55
C VAL A 209 1.78 11.00 12.89
N GLU A 210 2.56 10.35 13.76
CA GLU A 210 2.24 9.01 14.24
C GLU A 210 1.02 9.05 15.17
N LEU A 211 0.00 8.23 14.87
CA LEU A 211 -1.24 8.15 15.64
C LEU A 211 -1.35 6.82 16.40
N TYR A 212 -1.13 5.72 15.69
CA TYR A 212 -1.29 4.36 16.20
C TYR A 212 -0.31 3.42 15.52
N LEU A 213 0.02 2.33 16.22
CA LEU A 213 0.94 1.31 15.74
C LEU A 213 0.25 -0.07 15.76
N TYR A 214 -0.01 -0.63 14.58
CA TYR A 214 -0.66 -1.95 14.41
C TYR A 214 0.24 -2.98 13.73
N VAL A 215 1.11 -2.53 12.82
CA VAL A 215 1.94 -3.41 12.00
C VAL A 215 3.36 -3.39 12.52
N CYS A 216 3.93 -4.57 12.72
CA CYS A 216 5.29 -4.73 13.21
C CYS A 216 6.00 -5.83 12.41
N LYS A 217 7.30 -5.65 12.17
CA LYS A 217 8.15 -6.67 11.53
C LYS A 217 9.21 -7.15 12.50
N ILE A 218 9.45 -8.46 12.53
CA ILE A 218 10.55 -9.03 13.32
C ILE A 218 11.86 -8.79 12.56
N GLN A 219 12.83 -8.14 13.23
CA GLN A 219 14.19 -8.01 12.73
C GLN A 219 15.13 -8.98 13.47
N ASN A 220 16.10 -9.54 12.77
CA ASN A 220 17.14 -10.39 13.36
C ASN A 220 18.16 -9.54 14.12
N ILE A 221 17.77 -9.08 15.31
CA ILE A 221 18.67 -8.42 16.26
C ILE A 221 19.05 -9.45 17.33
N THR A 222 20.31 -9.88 17.35
CA THR A 222 20.82 -10.84 18.35
C THR A 222 21.09 -10.11 19.68
N GLN A 223 20.05 -9.79 20.43
CA GLN A 223 20.15 -9.33 21.82
C GLN A 223 19.60 -10.42 22.75
N PHE A 224 20.44 -10.98 23.64
CA PHE A 224 19.98 -11.92 24.66
C PHE A 224 19.09 -11.19 25.66
N LEU A 225 17.79 -11.46 25.62
CA LEU A 225 16.83 -10.92 26.56
C LEU A 225 16.69 -11.83 27.78
N LYS A 226 16.70 -11.24 28.97
CA LYS A 226 16.41 -11.93 30.23
C LYS A 226 14.90 -12.16 30.45
N ASN A 227 14.04 -11.64 29.57
CA ASN A 227 12.58 -11.80 29.62
C ASN A 227 12.03 -12.10 28.22
N ASN A 228 11.06 -13.02 28.12
CA ASN A 228 10.45 -13.56 26.90
C ASN A 228 9.66 -12.53 26.07
N VAL A 229 10.30 -11.50 25.52
CA VAL A 229 9.66 -10.53 24.60
C VAL A 229 10.50 -10.48 23.32
N LYS A 230 10.01 -11.00 22.19
CA LYS A 230 10.72 -10.86 20.91
C LYS A 230 10.67 -9.39 20.46
N PHE A 231 11.81 -8.79 20.12
CA PHE A 231 11.82 -7.43 19.57
C PHE A 231 11.05 -7.39 18.24
N LEU A 232 10.13 -6.44 18.16
CA LEU A 232 9.44 -5.99 16.96
C LEU A 232 10.12 -4.69 16.55
N SER A 233 10.53 -4.59 15.29
CA SER A 233 11.00 -3.34 14.71
C SER A 233 9.84 -2.66 14.01
N PHE A 234 9.82 -1.33 14.12
CA PHE A 234 8.81 -0.46 13.55
C PHE A 234 9.34 0.01 12.19
N ALA A 235 8.72 -0.46 11.12
CA ALA A 235 8.91 0.14 9.81
C ALA A 235 7.95 1.34 9.75
N ALA A 236 8.51 2.54 9.83
CA ALA A 236 7.84 3.77 9.42
C ALA A 236 7.89 3.88 7.90
#